data_AF-A0A495SE60-F1
#
_entry.id   AF-A0A495SE60-F1
#
_cell.length_a   1.000
_cell.length_b   1.000
_cell.length_c   1.000
_cell.angle_alpha   90.00
_cell.angle_beta   90.00
_cell.angle_gamma   90.00
#
_symmetry.space_group_name_H-M   'P 1'
#
loop_
_entity.id
_entity.type
_entity.pdbx_description
1 polymer ?
#
loop_
_entity_poly.entity_id
_entity_poly.type
_entity_poly.pdbx_seq_one_letter_code
_entity_poly.pdbx_strand_id
1 'polypeptide(L)'
;MENISEQNERYFLAKKRVKSMRGFYIHLFFYLVINTVIIAQIFTHNDREFFRLENFSTALFWGIGLLAHGTSVFGSNLIFGKKWEERKIQELMNKDVNKKWE
;
A
#
# COMPACT_ATOMS: atom_id res chain seq x y z
N MET A 1 -35.08 3.09 -4.74
CA MET A 1 -34.25 4.20 -5.26
C MET A 1 -33.01 4.24 -4.38
N GLU A 2 -31.84 3.95 -4.95
CA GLU A 2 -30.56 3.96 -4.21
C GLU A 2 -30.38 5.38 -3.62
N ASN A 3 -30.12 5.48 -2.32
CA ASN A 3 -30.11 6.76 -1.60
C ASN A 3 -28.83 7.53 -1.96
N ILE A 4 -28.94 8.83 -2.23
CA ILE A 4 -27.80 9.73 -2.55
C ILE A 4 -26.68 9.62 -1.48
N SER A 5 -27.04 9.33 -0.22
CA SER A 5 -26.07 9.07 0.85
C SER A 5 -25.22 7.82 0.60
N GLU A 6 -25.82 6.71 0.15
CA GLU A 6 -25.12 5.46 -0.15
C GLU A 6 -24.18 5.61 -1.35
N GLN A 7 -24.59 6.39 -2.36
CA GLN A 7 -23.76 6.66 -3.54
C GLN A 7 -22.52 7.50 -3.18
N ASN A 8 -22.67 8.51 -2.31
CA ASN A 8 -21.57 9.32 -1.80
C ASN A 8 -20.59 8.51 -0.95
N GLU A 9 -21.08 7.58 -0.15
CA GLU A 9 -20.26 6.72 0.71
C GLU A 9 -19.43 5.72 -0.10
N ARG A 10 -20.04 5.05 -1.08
CA ARG A 10 -19.34 4.18 -2.05
C ARG A 10 -18.25 4.94 -2.81
N TYR A 11 -18.55 6.16 -3.24
CA TYR A 11 -17.59 7.02 -3.92
C TYR A 11 -16.42 7.42 -3.01
N PHE A 12 -16.68 7.76 -1.74
CA PHE A 12 -15.64 8.11 -0.78
C PHE A 12 -14.69 6.92 -0.49
N LEU A 13 -15.26 5.73 -0.29
CA LEU A 13 -14.49 4.50 -0.09
C LEU A 13 -13.62 4.18 -1.30
N ALA A 14 -14.18 4.25 -2.51
CA ALA A 14 -13.44 4.06 -3.74
C ALA A 14 -12.29 5.09 -3.89
N LYS A 15 -12.56 6.36 -3.61
CA LYS A 15 -11.56 7.44 -3.65
C LYS A 15 -10.43 7.21 -2.65
N LYS A 16 -10.75 6.78 -1.43
CA LYS A 16 -9.75 6.44 -0.40
C LYS A 16 -8.86 5.28 -0.85
N ARG A 17 -9.45 4.25 -1.49
CA ARG A 17 -8.73 3.10 -2.04
C ARG A 17 -7.78 3.52 -3.17
N VAL A 18 -8.24 4.36 -4.10
CA VAL A 18 -7.40 4.91 -5.18
C VAL A 18 -6.25 5.74 -4.62
N LYS A 19 -6.50 6.56 -3.60
CA LYS A 19 -5.45 7.34 -2.94
C LYS A 19 -4.38 6.46 -2.29
N SER A 20 -4.77 5.38 -1.61
CA SER A 20 -3.80 4.46 -0.99
C SER A 20 -3.02 3.66 -2.04
N MET A 21 -3.67 3.20 -3.11
CA MET A 21 -3.00 2.55 -4.24
C MET A 21 -1.97 3.48 -4.90
N ARG A 22 -2.35 4.75 -5.16
CA ARG A 22 -1.42 5.75 -5.72
C ARG A 22 -0.22 5.98 -4.81
N GLY A 23 -0.42 6.05 -3.49
CA GLY A 23 0.67 6.16 -2.52
C GLY A 23 1.65 4.98 -2.58
N PHE A 24 1.13 3.75 -2.70
CA PHE A 24 1.96 2.57 -2.89
C PHE A 24 2.76 2.62 -4.20
N TYR A 25 2.13 2.97 -5.33
CA TYR A 25 2.85 3.05 -6.62
C TYR A 25 3.96 4.09 -6.62
N ILE A 26 3.75 5.24 -5.97
CA ILE A 26 4.81 6.25 -5.82
C ILE A 26 5.96 5.68 -5.00
N HIS A 27 5.67 5.03 -3.87
CA HIS A 27 6.70 4.41 -3.04
C HIS A 27 7.46 3.31 -3.80
N LEU A 28 6.75 2.43 -4.52
CA LEU A 28 7.33 1.40 -5.38
C LEU A 28 8.21 2.00 -6.49
N PHE A 29 7.76 3.08 -7.13
CA PHE A 29 8.51 3.75 -8.18
C PHE A 29 9.85 4.27 -7.65
N PHE A 30 9.84 5.02 -6.55
CA PHE A 30 11.08 5.53 -5.95
C PHE A 30 11.97 4.41 -5.43
N TYR A 31 11.38 3.36 -4.84
CA TYR A 31 12.12 2.16 -4.45
C TYR A 31 12.88 1.56 -5.65
N LEU A 32 12.23 1.35 -6.79
CA LEU A 32 12.86 0.78 -7.98
C LEU A 32 13.93 1.70 -8.56
N VAL A 33 13.63 2.99 -8.73
CA VAL A 33 14.55 3.97 -9.34
C VAL A 33 15.81 4.11 -8.49
N ILE A 34 15.65 4.37 -7.19
CA ILE A 34 16.80 4.62 -6.30
C ILE A 34 17.65 3.36 -6.16
N ASN A 35 17.03 2.20 -5.91
CA ASN A 35 17.81 0.95 -5.79
C ASN A 35 18.51 0.58 -7.11
N THR A 36 17.90 0.84 -8.27
CA THR A 36 18.55 0.60 -9.57
C THR A 36 19.78 1.49 -9.74
N VAL A 37 19.68 2.78 -9.39
CA VAL A 37 20.82 3.71 -9.46
C VAL A 37 21.95 3.28 -8.51
N ILE A 38 21.62 2.89 -7.28
CA ILE A 38 22.61 2.40 -6.30
C ILE A 38 23.31 1.14 -6.83
N ILE A 39 22.53 0.15 -7.28
CA ILE A 39 23.09 -1.11 -7.81
C ILE A 39 23.95 -0.84 -9.05
N ALA A 40 23.51 0.02 -9.96
CA ALA A 40 24.29 0.40 -11.15
C ALA A 40 25.60 1.11 -10.78
N GLN A 41 25.59 1.98 -9.75
CA GLN A 41 26.80 2.64 -9.28
C GLN A 41 27.78 1.66 -8.64
N ILE A 42 27.28 0.71 -7.83
CA ILE A 42 28.11 -0.32 -7.21
C ILE A 42 28.70 -1.25 -8.28
N PHE A 43 27.90 -1.64 -9.28
CA PHE A 43 28.34 -2.47 -10.40
C PHE A 43 29.47 -1.82 -11.21
N THR A 44 29.37 -0.52 -11.47
CA THR A 44 30.39 0.21 -12.26
C THR A 44 31.69 0.48 -11.51
N HIS A 45 31.68 0.44 -10.17
CA HIS A 45 32.85 0.80 -9.35
C HIS A 45 33.52 -0.38 -8.62
N ASN A 46 32.83 -1.51 -8.43
CA ASN A 46 33.34 -2.62 -7.61
C ASN A 46 32.97 -4.01 -8.16
N ASP A 47 33.75 -4.52 -9.11
CA ASP A 47 33.54 -5.86 -9.71
C ASP A 47 33.73 -7.02 -8.71
N ARG A 48 34.61 -6.89 -7.72
CA ARG A 48 34.96 -7.99 -6.79
C ARG A 48 34.08 -8.08 -5.54
N GLU A 49 33.39 -7.00 -5.17
CA GLU A 49 32.58 -6.93 -3.94
C GLU A 49 31.08 -6.76 -4.20
N PHE A 50 30.65 -6.79 -5.47
CA PHE A 50 29.26 -6.57 -5.87
C PHE A 50 28.27 -7.46 -5.09
N PHE A 51 28.59 -8.74 -4.90
CA PHE A 51 27.73 -9.73 -4.25
C PHE A 51 27.72 -9.67 -2.71
N ARG A 52 28.29 -8.63 -2.08
CA ARG A 52 28.19 -8.48 -0.62
C ARG A 52 26.77 -8.10 -0.21
N LEU A 53 26.24 -8.81 0.78
CA LEU A 53 24.91 -8.55 1.37
C LEU A 53 24.73 -7.10 1.82
N GLU A 54 25.82 -6.43 2.20
CA GLU A 54 25.83 -5.00 2.59
C GLU A 54 25.31 -4.09 1.48
N ASN A 55 25.64 -4.38 0.21
CA ASN A 55 25.20 -3.60 -0.95
C ASN A 55 23.69 -3.72 -1.21
N PHE A 56 23.08 -4.83 -0.78
CA PHE A 56 21.65 -5.09 -0.90
C PHE A 56 20.87 -4.78 0.37
N SER A 57 21.55 -4.46 1.48
CA SER A 57 20.92 -4.22 2.78
C SER A 57 19.86 -3.11 2.69
N THR A 58 20.16 -2.01 2.00
CA THR A 58 19.23 -0.90 1.78
C THR A 58 17.97 -1.36 1.04
N ALA A 59 18.14 -2.12 -0.05
CA ALA A 59 17.04 -2.69 -0.81
C ALA A 59 16.21 -3.66 0.04
N LEU A 60 16.87 -4.51 0.85
CA LEU A 60 16.21 -5.48 1.71
C LEU A 60 15.35 -4.79 2.79
N PHE A 61 15.91 -3.84 3.54
CA PHE A 61 15.16 -3.14 4.59
C PHE A 61 14.00 -2.32 4.02
N TRP A 62 14.23 -1.60 2.91
CA TRP A 62 13.16 -0.85 2.25
C TRP A 62 12.13 -1.79 1.62
N GLY A 63 12.55 -2.94 1.12
CA GLY A 63 11.70 -3.98 0.56
C GLY A 63 10.72 -4.54 1.60
N ILE A 64 11.14 -4.72 2.85
CA ILE A 64 10.24 -5.12 3.95
C ILE A 64 9.17 -4.04 4.18
N GLY A 65 9.56 -2.76 4.22
CA GLY A 65 8.62 -1.65 4.35
C GLY A 65 7.64 -1.54 3.18
N LEU A 66 8.13 -1.77 1.96
CA LEU A 66 7.33 -1.80 0.75
C LEU A 66 6.34 -2.97 0.75
N LEU A 67 6.77 -4.16 1.18
CA LEU A 67 5.90 -5.33 1.35
C LEU A 67 4.82 -5.07 2.39
N ALA A 68 5.16 -4.48 3.54
CA ALA A 68 4.18 -4.12 4.58
C ALA A 68 3.17 -3.08 4.08
N HIS A 69 3.62 -2.08 3.31
CA HIS A 69 2.71 -1.10 2.69
C HIS A 69 1.82 -1.76 1.63
N GLY A 70 2.39 -2.65 0.81
CA GLY A 70 1.66 -3.43 -0.19
C GLY A 70 0.61 -4.34 0.41
N THR A 71 0.92 -5.05 1.50
CA THR A 71 -0.06 -5.88 2.22
C THR A 71 -1.12 -5.02 2.92
N SER A 72 -0.79 -3.83 3.41
CA SER A 72 -1.80 -2.89 3.94
C SER A 72 -2.75 -2.40 2.84
N VAL A 73 -2.23 -2.09 1.65
CA VAL A 73 -3.03 -1.58 0.52
C VAL A 73 -3.82 -2.70 -0.14
N PHE A 74 -3.21 -3.84 -0.50
CA PHE A 74 -3.85 -4.90 -1.28
C PHE A 74 -4.27 -6.12 -0.47
N GLY A 75 -3.70 -6.33 0.73
CA GLY A 75 -3.94 -7.53 1.53
C GLY A 75 -5.38 -7.67 2.02
N SER A 76 -6.11 -6.57 2.19
CA SER A 76 -7.55 -6.64 2.48
C SER A 76 -8.34 -7.35 1.37
N ASN A 77 -8.00 -7.14 0.09
CA ASN A 77 -8.67 -7.81 -1.03
C ASN A 77 -8.12 -9.23 -1.26
N LEU A 78 -6.81 -9.43 -1.10
CA LEU A 78 -6.15 -10.70 -1.40
C LEU A 78 -6.30 -11.76 -0.30
N ILE A 79 -6.26 -11.36 0.97
CA ILE A 79 -6.19 -12.29 2.11
C ILE A 79 -7.58 -12.51 2.73
N PHE A 80 -8.36 -11.43 2.88
CA PHE A 80 -9.61 -11.49 3.64
C PHE A 80 -10.88 -11.60 2.77
N GLY A 81 -10.76 -11.33 1.46
CA GLY A 81 -11.84 -11.48 0.47
C GLY A 81 -12.99 -10.48 0.63
N LYS A 82 -13.86 -10.44 -0.38
CA LYS A 82 -14.96 -9.46 -0.51
C LYS A 82 -15.92 -9.43 0.69
N LYS A 83 -16.20 -10.59 1.30
CA LYS A 83 -17.06 -10.72 2.49
C LYS A 83 -16.49 -10.03 3.73
N TRP A 84 -15.17 -9.99 3.90
CA TRP A 84 -14.57 -9.26 5.02
C TRP A 84 -14.66 -7.76 4.79
N GLU A 85 -14.43 -7.31 3.55
CA GLU A 85 -14.52 -5.89 3.17
C GLU A 85 -15.94 -5.36 3.41
N GLU A 86 -16.97 -6.11 3.00
CA GLU A 86 -18.38 -5.81 3.26
C GLU A 86 -18.69 -5.70 4.76
N ARG A 87 -18.22 -6.65 5.58
CA ARG A 87 -18.41 -6.60 7.04
C ARG A 87 -17.72 -5.37 7.66
N LYS A 88 -16.52 -5.02 7.20
CA LYS A 88 -15.78 -3.89 7.77
C LYS A 88 -16.39 -2.55 7.38
N ILE A 89 -16.92 -2.44 6.16
CA ILE A 89 -17.71 -1.27 5.73
C ILE A 89 -18.95 -1.11 6.62
N GLN A 90 -19.71 -2.18 6.85
CA GLN A 90 -20.88 -2.16 7.74
C GLN A 90 -20.51 -1.79 9.18
N GLU A 91 -19.38 -2.28 9.70
CA GLU A 91 -18.90 -1.96 11.05
C GLU A 91 -18.48 -0.48 11.17
N LEU A 92 -17.87 0.10 10.12
CA LEU A 92 -17.50 1.52 10.07
C LEU A 92 -18.72 2.42 9.96
N MET A 93 -19.68 2.08 9.09
CA MET A 93 -20.98 2.77 9.00
C MET A 93 -21.69 2.83 10.36
N ASN A 94 -21.79 1.69 11.04
CA ASN A 94 -22.45 1.63 12.34
C ASN A 94 -21.70 2.42 13.43
N LYS A 95 -20.36 2.51 13.36
CA LYS A 95 -19.57 3.34 14.28
C LYS A 95 -19.74 4.83 14.02
N ASP A 96 -19.78 5.26 12.77
CA ASP A 96 -19.99 6.68 12.43
C ASP A 96 -21.42 7.14 12.78
N VAL A 97 -22.42 6.26 12.64
CA VAL A 97 -23.78 6.54 13.13
C VAL A 97 -23.78 6.74 14.64
N ASN A 98 -23.16 5.83 15.41
CA ASN A 98 -23.19 5.91 16.87
C ASN A 98 -22.45 7.16 17.40
N LYS A 99 -21.37 7.58 16.74
CA LYS A 99 -20.61 8.79 17.11
C LYS A 99 -21.33 10.11 16.78
N LYS A 100 -22.40 10.07 15.97
CA LYS A 100 -23.21 11.26 15.64
C LYS A 100 -24.35 11.50 16.65
N TRP A 101 -24.62 10.51 17.50
CA TRP A 101 -25.70 10.55 18.50
C TRP A 101 -25.19 10.64 19.95
N GLU A 102 -23.88 10.77 20.15
CA GLU A 102 -23.22 11.23 21.38
C GLU A 102 -22.75 12.68 21.21
#